data_AF-A0A2U2SE30-F1
#
_entry.id   AF-A0A2U2SE30-F1
#
_cell.length_a   1.000
_cell.length_b   1.000
_cell.length_c   1.000
_cell.angle_alpha   90.00
_cell.angle_beta   90.00
_cell.angle_gamma   90.00
#
_symmetry.space_group_name_H-M   'P 1'
#
loop_
_entity.id
_entity.type
_entity.pdbx_description
1 polymer ?
#
loop_
_entity_poly.entity_id
_entity_poly.type
_entity_poly.pdbx_seq_one_letter_code
_entity_poly.pdbx_strand_id
1 'polypeptide(L)'
;MQATIIKEITDNNGKVVPLWRDAEGNFYFEPGPDRWQISPNQGHLKWDMTVDAIIKDYFCENSYCTETGNFKSVSPFVIQKVQEGMRLAVTDPTGTLNKIFIGPSQQFPEPFPIAVAGKTGTAEYCDDVARANNRCRFGEWPTHSWTVAYAPYDDPEIAVVAFAYNGGEGASVAGPIVRLALEAYFCLKTLDSNPGSLAGCD
;
A
#
# COMPACT_ATOMS: atom_id res chain seq x y z
N MET A 1 7.36 18.40 -0.34
CA MET A 1 8.19 17.84 0.76
C MET A 1 8.55 16.44 0.36
N GLN A 2 9.84 16.17 0.15
CA GLN A 2 10.33 14.82 -0.17
C GLN A 2 10.28 14.02 1.13
N ALA A 3 9.66 12.84 1.13
CA ALA A 3 9.71 11.94 2.28
C ALA A 3 11.20 11.63 2.56
N THR A 4 11.69 12.03 3.73
CA THR A 4 13.07 11.72 4.14
C THR A 4 13.07 10.31 4.67
N ILE A 5 13.57 9.37 3.87
CA ILE A 5 13.84 8.01 4.31
C ILE A 5 15.15 8.04 5.09
N ILE A 6 15.07 7.81 6.41
CA ILE A 6 16.26 7.66 7.25
C ILE A 6 16.81 6.25 6.97
N LYS A 7 17.83 6.16 6.10
CA LYS A 7 18.53 4.89 5.84
C LYS A 7 19.43 4.50 7.01
N GLU A 8 20.15 5.48 7.55
CA GLU A 8 21.10 5.33 8.64
C GLU A 8 21.12 6.62 9.47
N ILE A 9 21.40 6.49 10.77
CA ILE A 9 21.70 7.64 11.63
C ILE A 9 23.17 7.53 11.95
N THR A 10 23.91 8.61 11.70
CA THR A 10 25.33 8.68 12.02
C THR A 10 25.55 9.58 13.21
N ASP A 11 26.50 9.21 14.08
CA ASP A 11 27.02 10.12 15.10
C ASP A 11 27.87 11.24 14.48
N ASN A 12 28.40 12.14 15.32
CA ASN A 12 29.27 13.24 14.90
C ASN A 12 30.59 12.77 14.24
N ASN A 13 30.92 11.48 14.33
CA ASN A 13 32.11 10.88 13.72
C ASN A 13 31.78 10.11 12.43
N GLY A 14 30.53 10.15 11.96
CA GLY A 14 30.09 9.42 10.78
C GLY A 14 29.85 7.93 11.02
N LYS A 15 29.83 7.47 12.27
CA LYS A 15 29.57 6.06 12.59
C LYS A 15 28.06 5.81 12.64
N VAL A 16 27.61 4.78 11.93
CA VAL A 16 26.21 4.34 11.97
C VAL A 16 25.85 3.90 13.40
N VAL A 17 24.82 4.51 13.96
CA VAL A 17 24.25 4.18 15.27
C VAL A 17 22.89 3.50 15.09
N PRO A 18 22.63 2.39 15.79
CA PRO A 18 21.35 1.70 15.71
C PRO A 18 20.25 2.57 16.33
N LEU A 19 19.14 2.72 15.62
CA LEU A 19 17.93 3.35 16.12
C LEU A 19 16.93 2.26 16.50
N TRP A 20 16.27 2.43 17.64
CA TRP A 20 15.28 1.49 18.18
C TRP A 20 13.93 2.19 18.32
N ARG A 21 12.84 1.43 18.19
CA ARG A 21 11.46 1.94 18.33
C ARG A 21 10.63 1.05 19.24
N ASP A 22 9.75 1.64 20.04
CA ASP A 22 8.76 0.93 20.86
C ASP A 22 7.36 0.88 20.21
N ALA A 23 6.42 0.18 20.87
CA ALA A 23 5.03 0.03 20.44
C ALA A 23 4.27 1.36 20.32
N GLU A 24 4.62 2.33 21.16
CA GLU A 24 4.03 3.67 21.23
C GLU A 24 4.59 4.60 20.14
N GLY A 25 5.71 4.21 19.52
CA GLY A 25 6.34 4.90 18.40
C GLY A 25 7.46 5.86 18.79
N ASN A 26 7.95 5.81 20.03
CA ASN A 26 9.11 6.58 20.50
C ASN A 26 10.42 5.96 19.98
N PHE A 27 11.46 6.80 19.88
CA PHE A 27 12.77 6.41 19.37
C PHE A 27 13.84 6.37 20.46
N TYR A 28 14.76 5.40 20.38
CA TYR A 28 15.85 5.20 21.33
C TYR A 28 17.15 4.83 20.62
N PHE A 29 18.29 5.14 21.25
CA PHE A 29 19.62 4.75 20.75
C PHE A 29 20.17 3.48 21.42
N GLU A 30 19.39 2.86 22.30
CA GLU A 30 19.77 1.66 23.06
C GLU A 30 18.66 0.59 23.01
N PRO A 31 19.04 -0.70 22.98
CA PRO A 31 18.09 -1.81 23.01
C PRO A 31 17.25 -1.81 24.29
N GLY A 32 16.08 -2.46 24.24
CA GLY A 32 15.18 -2.61 25.38
C GLY A 32 14.21 -3.77 25.17
N PRO A 33 13.56 -4.26 26.24
CA PRO A 33 12.72 -5.47 26.20
C PRO A 33 11.56 -5.37 25.20
N ASP A 34 11.01 -4.18 24.99
CA ASP A 34 9.88 -3.91 24.08
C ASP A 34 10.28 -3.00 22.91
N ARG A 35 11.56 -3.03 22.52
CA ARG A 35 12.11 -2.19 21.44
C ARG A 35 12.62 -3.05 20.31
N TRP A 36 12.32 -2.67 19.08
CA TRP A 36 12.91 -3.28 17.89
C TRP A 36 13.84 -2.32 17.17
N GLN A 37 14.93 -2.87 16.64
CA GLN A 37 15.87 -2.11 15.84
C GLN A 37 15.21 -1.72 14.52
N ILE A 38 15.30 -0.44 14.18
CA ILE A 38 14.98 0.07 12.85
C ILE A 38 16.17 -0.28 11.96
N SER A 39 15.93 -1.25 11.09
CA SER A 39 16.86 -1.64 10.03
C SER A 39 16.16 -1.50 8.69
N PRO A 40 16.86 -1.04 7.64
CA PRO A 40 16.32 -1.09 6.29
C PRO A 40 15.85 -2.52 5.95
N ASN A 41 14.66 -2.64 5.37
CA ASN A 41 14.09 -3.90 4.88
C ASN A 41 13.83 -5.00 5.95
N GLN A 42 13.72 -4.64 7.23
CA GLN A 42 13.22 -5.55 8.27
C GLN A 42 11.84 -5.10 8.75
N GLY A 43 10.80 -5.85 8.34
CA GLY A 43 9.44 -5.67 8.83
C GLY A 43 9.25 -6.23 10.23
N HIS A 44 8.48 -5.53 11.06
CA HIS A 44 8.04 -6.01 12.37
C HIS A 44 6.52 -6.12 12.36
N LEU A 45 6.00 -7.31 12.67
CA LEU A 45 4.56 -7.56 12.72
C LEU A 45 3.95 -6.73 13.85
N LYS A 46 3.06 -5.80 13.50
CA LYS A 46 2.37 -4.96 14.49
C LYS A 46 1.16 -5.68 15.10
N TRP A 47 0.35 -6.30 14.25
CA TRP A 47 -0.85 -7.04 14.61
C TRP A 47 -1.04 -8.21 13.65
N ASP A 48 -1.43 -9.36 14.17
CA ASP A 48 -1.92 -10.49 13.39
C ASP A 48 -3.45 -10.49 13.44
N MET A 49 -4.11 -9.97 12.40
CA MET A 49 -5.57 -9.92 12.36
C MET A 49 -6.24 -11.31 12.42
N THR A 50 -5.49 -12.40 12.21
CA THR A 50 -6.01 -13.77 12.35
C THR A 50 -6.03 -14.29 13.77
N VAL A 51 -5.27 -13.65 14.66
CA VAL A 51 -5.15 -14.00 16.09
C VAL A 51 -5.69 -12.86 16.95
N ASP A 52 -5.22 -11.64 16.71
CA ASP A 52 -5.56 -10.42 17.43
C ASP A 52 -6.96 -9.93 17.03
N ALA A 53 -7.81 -9.77 18.04
CA ALA A 53 -9.14 -9.20 17.85
C ALA A 53 -9.03 -7.68 17.65
N ILE A 54 -8.89 -7.25 16.38
CA ILE A 54 -8.71 -5.84 16.00
C ILE A 54 -9.84 -5.28 15.12
N ILE A 55 -10.78 -6.13 14.67
CA ILE A 55 -11.92 -5.69 13.86
C ILE A 55 -13.10 -5.36 14.74
N LYS A 56 -13.56 -4.11 14.69
CA LYS A 56 -14.75 -3.65 15.42
C LYS A 56 -15.98 -4.44 15.00
N ASP A 57 -16.72 -4.91 15.99
CA ASP A 57 -17.98 -5.59 15.77
C ASP A 57 -19.16 -4.62 15.81
N TYR A 58 -20.14 -4.88 14.94
CA TYR A 58 -21.32 -4.06 14.77
C TYR A 58 -22.58 -4.91 14.89
N PHE A 59 -23.55 -4.42 15.65
CA PHE A 59 -24.90 -4.94 15.66
C PHE A 59 -25.75 -4.07 14.73
N CYS A 60 -26.30 -4.68 13.68
CA CYS A 60 -27.11 -3.99 12.69
C CYS A 60 -28.58 -4.38 12.84
N GLU A 61 -29.44 -3.40 13.07
CA GLU A 61 -30.90 -3.56 13.10
C GLU A 61 -31.52 -2.57 12.10
N ASN A 62 -32.27 -3.10 11.13
CA ASN A 62 -32.73 -2.35 9.95
C ASN A 62 -31.54 -1.69 9.22
N SER A 63 -31.60 -0.38 8.99
CA SER A 63 -30.56 0.39 8.28
C SER A 63 -29.50 1.00 9.22
N TYR A 64 -29.53 0.68 10.51
CA TYR A 64 -28.63 1.27 11.50
C TYR A 64 -27.72 0.20 12.08
N CYS A 65 -26.42 0.48 12.10
CA CYS A 65 -25.41 -0.35 12.73
C CYS A 65 -24.79 0.41 13.90
N THR A 66 -24.79 -0.20 15.08
CA THR A 66 -24.15 0.35 16.29
C THR A 66 -22.95 -0.52 16.67
N GLU A 67 -21.82 0.13 17.00
CA GLU A 67 -20.62 -0.57 17.49
C GLU A 67 -20.93 -1.25 18.81
N THR A 68 -20.56 -2.53 18.95
CA THR A 68 -20.87 -3.32 20.15
C THR A 68 -19.83 -3.15 21.26
N GLY A 69 -18.70 -2.50 20.95
CA GLY A 69 -17.52 -2.43 21.82
C GLY A 69 -16.67 -3.70 21.82
N ASN A 70 -17.13 -4.76 21.15
CA ASN A 70 -16.36 -5.99 20.97
C ASN A 70 -15.48 -5.91 19.72
N PHE A 71 -14.39 -6.68 19.75
CA PHE A 71 -13.51 -6.85 18.61
C PHE A 71 -13.47 -8.32 18.19
N LYS A 72 -13.22 -8.55 16.91
CA LYS A 72 -13.13 -9.87 16.29
C LYS A 72 -11.81 -10.01 15.54
N SER A 73 -11.27 -11.22 15.55
CA SER A 73 -10.24 -11.62 14.59
C SER A 73 -10.90 -12.11 13.29
N VAL A 74 -10.10 -12.23 12.24
CA VAL A 74 -10.55 -12.68 10.92
C VAL A 74 -9.96 -14.05 10.64
N SER A 75 -10.80 -15.02 10.24
CA SER A 75 -10.31 -16.36 9.90
C SER A 75 -9.20 -16.29 8.82
N PRO A 76 -8.09 -17.05 8.96
CA PRO A 76 -7.04 -17.11 7.95
C PRO A 76 -7.55 -17.41 6.54
N PHE A 77 -8.60 -18.23 6.42
CA PHE A 77 -9.23 -18.53 5.13
C PHE A 77 -9.80 -17.28 4.45
N VAL A 78 -10.39 -16.36 5.20
CA VAL A 78 -10.95 -15.11 4.65
C VAL A 78 -9.81 -14.24 4.12
N ILE A 79 -8.71 -14.13 4.86
CA ILE A 79 -7.52 -13.38 4.42
C ILE A 79 -6.97 -13.97 3.13
N GLN A 80 -6.82 -15.29 3.07
CA GLN A 80 -6.39 -15.99 1.86
C GLN A 80 -7.30 -15.68 0.66
N LYS A 81 -8.62 -15.72 0.83
CA LYS A 81 -9.56 -15.40 -0.27
C LYS A 81 -9.52 -13.95 -0.71
N VAL A 82 -9.30 -13.02 0.21
CA VAL A 82 -9.09 -11.60 -0.14
C VAL A 82 -7.79 -11.45 -0.94
N GLN A 83 -6.69 -12.07 -0.50
CA GLN A 83 -5.41 -12.02 -1.21
C GLN A 83 -5.53 -12.65 -2.61
N GLU A 84 -6.16 -13.82 -2.74
CA GLU A 84 -6.45 -14.45 -4.04
C GLU A 84 -7.24 -13.50 -4.96
N GLY A 85 -8.29 -12.85 -4.45
CA GLY A 85 -9.08 -11.91 -5.23
C GLY A 85 -8.29 -10.67 -5.68
N MET A 86 -7.46 -10.12 -4.78
CA MET A 86 -6.56 -9.00 -5.11
C MET A 86 -5.49 -9.41 -6.14
N ARG A 87 -5.04 -10.67 -6.11
CA ARG A 87 -4.13 -11.21 -7.13
C ARG A 87 -4.82 -11.33 -8.48
N LEU A 88 -6.04 -11.84 -8.50
CA LEU A 88 -6.83 -11.95 -9.74
C LEU A 88 -7.14 -10.59 -10.37
N ALA A 89 -7.35 -9.54 -9.57
CA ALA A 89 -7.52 -8.19 -10.11
C ALA A 89 -6.31 -7.70 -10.94
N VAL A 90 -5.13 -8.31 -10.72
CA VAL A 90 -3.87 -8.05 -11.43
C VAL A 90 -3.63 -9.07 -12.54
N THR A 91 -3.83 -10.37 -12.29
CA THR A 91 -3.44 -11.41 -13.25
C THR A 91 -4.52 -11.80 -14.25
N ASP A 92 -5.79 -11.66 -13.90
CA ASP A 92 -6.89 -11.99 -14.81
C ASP A 92 -6.89 -11.01 -16.01
N PRO A 93 -7.04 -11.45 -17.27
CA PRO A 93 -7.10 -10.56 -18.43
C PRO A 93 -8.21 -9.49 -18.36
N THR A 94 -9.26 -9.73 -17.57
CA THR A 94 -10.36 -8.80 -17.28
C THR A 94 -10.15 -7.98 -16.00
N GLY A 95 -9.09 -8.29 -15.24
CA GLY A 95 -8.72 -7.59 -14.02
C GLY A 95 -8.37 -6.12 -14.29
N THR A 96 -8.89 -5.23 -13.45
CA THR A 96 -8.73 -3.78 -13.62
C THR A 96 -7.27 -3.29 -13.55
N LEU A 97 -6.36 -4.09 -12.95
CA LEU A 97 -4.94 -3.78 -12.86
C LEU A 97 -4.08 -4.55 -13.86
N ASN A 98 -4.69 -5.39 -14.70
CA ASN A 98 -3.94 -6.26 -15.62
C ASN A 98 -3.04 -5.47 -16.57
N LYS A 99 -3.58 -4.47 -17.25
CA LYS A 99 -2.81 -3.60 -18.18
C LYS A 99 -1.72 -2.77 -17.49
N ILE A 100 -1.79 -2.64 -16.16
CA ILE A 100 -0.80 -1.91 -15.38
C ILE A 100 0.38 -2.82 -15.05
N PHE A 101 0.14 -4.08 -14.66
CA PHE A 101 1.21 -4.94 -14.13
C PHE A 101 1.57 -6.17 -14.97
N ILE A 102 0.69 -6.69 -15.83
CA ILE A 102 0.90 -7.98 -16.52
C ILE A 102 0.72 -7.84 -18.03
N GLY A 103 -0.45 -7.32 -18.45
CA GLY A 103 -0.77 -7.14 -19.85
C GLY A 103 -0.03 -5.95 -20.44
N PRO A 104 0.40 -6.03 -21.72
CA PRO A 104 1.07 -4.93 -22.37
C PRO A 104 0.14 -3.73 -22.51
N SER A 105 0.67 -2.54 -22.24
CA SER A 105 0.00 -1.27 -22.48
C SER A 105 0.95 -0.26 -23.13
N GLN A 106 0.42 0.85 -23.64
CA GLN A 106 1.25 1.92 -24.19
C GLN A 106 2.21 2.51 -23.13
N GLN A 107 1.78 2.53 -21.86
CA GLN A 107 2.56 3.09 -20.77
C GLN A 107 3.55 2.08 -20.19
N PHE A 108 3.14 0.81 -20.09
CA PHE A 108 3.94 -0.29 -19.55
C PHE A 108 3.94 -1.44 -20.56
N PRO A 109 4.93 -1.50 -21.47
CA PRO A 109 4.99 -2.54 -22.49
C PRO A 109 5.35 -3.90 -21.88
N GLU A 110 6.15 -3.90 -20.82
CA GLU A 110 6.65 -5.10 -20.15
C GLU A 110 5.90 -5.40 -18.84
N PRO A 111 5.69 -6.69 -18.53
CA PRO A 111 5.11 -7.09 -17.27
C PRO A 111 6.01 -6.67 -16.11
N PHE A 112 5.39 -6.30 -15.00
CA PHE A 112 6.11 -6.06 -13.75
C PHE A 112 6.69 -7.39 -13.26
N PRO A 113 8.00 -7.47 -12.98
CA PRO A 113 8.69 -8.75 -12.79
C PRO A 113 8.36 -9.42 -11.45
N ILE A 114 7.71 -8.70 -10.54
CA ILE A 114 7.42 -9.17 -9.19
C ILE A 114 5.92 -9.43 -9.07
N ALA A 115 5.61 -10.52 -8.40
CA ALA A 115 4.26 -10.95 -8.07
C ALA A 115 3.51 -9.86 -7.26
N VAL A 116 2.56 -9.16 -7.88
CA VAL A 116 1.74 -8.10 -7.23
C VAL A 116 0.32 -8.59 -6.98
N ALA A 117 -0.28 -8.12 -5.89
CA ALA A 117 -1.73 -8.15 -5.69
C ALA A 117 -2.22 -6.74 -5.34
N GLY A 118 -3.42 -6.38 -5.80
CA GLY A 118 -3.91 -5.03 -5.60
C GLY A 118 -5.40 -4.87 -5.89
N LYS A 119 -5.90 -3.67 -5.61
CA LYS A 119 -7.28 -3.30 -5.88
C LYS A 119 -7.40 -1.82 -6.22
N THR A 120 -8.18 -1.55 -7.26
CA THR A 120 -8.58 -0.21 -7.69
C THR A 120 -9.83 0.27 -6.95
N GLY A 121 -9.95 1.58 -6.80
CA GLY A 121 -11.13 2.28 -6.32
C GLY A 121 -11.40 3.52 -7.17
N THR A 122 -12.68 3.75 -7.43
CA THR A 122 -13.19 4.94 -8.10
C THR A 122 -14.30 5.50 -7.22
N ALA A 123 -14.07 6.66 -6.61
CA ALA A 123 -15.00 7.22 -5.63
C ALA A 123 -15.61 8.51 -6.18
N GLU A 124 -16.93 8.51 -6.40
CA GLU A 124 -17.66 9.71 -6.79
C GLU A 124 -17.64 10.76 -5.68
N TYR A 125 -17.59 12.04 -6.06
CA TYR A 125 -17.64 13.14 -5.10
C TYR A 125 -18.38 14.35 -5.67
N CYS A 126 -18.96 15.13 -4.76
CA CYS A 126 -19.48 16.46 -5.05
C CYS A 126 -19.18 17.36 -3.85
N ASP A 127 -18.01 18.00 -3.88
CA ASP A 127 -17.59 18.97 -2.88
C ASP A 127 -17.83 20.41 -3.39
N ASP A 128 -17.42 21.38 -2.58
CA ASP A 128 -17.49 22.82 -2.87
C ASP A 128 -16.67 23.21 -4.10
N VAL A 129 -15.51 22.59 -4.33
CA VAL A 129 -14.68 22.82 -5.53
C VAL A 129 -15.37 22.29 -6.79
N ALA A 130 -15.85 21.05 -6.79
CA ALA A 130 -16.58 20.46 -7.92
C ALA A 130 -17.87 21.23 -8.22
N ARG A 131 -18.58 21.68 -7.17
CA ARG A 131 -19.81 22.47 -7.31
C ARG A 131 -19.55 23.85 -7.90
N ALA A 132 -18.52 24.56 -7.43
CA ALA A 132 -18.11 25.85 -8.00
C ALA A 132 -17.72 25.73 -9.49
N ASN A 133 -17.24 24.56 -9.92
CA ASN A 133 -16.89 24.25 -11.31
C ASN A 133 -18.05 23.60 -12.11
N ASN A 134 -19.29 23.58 -11.58
CA ASN A 134 -20.46 22.99 -12.23
C ASN A 134 -20.31 21.49 -12.61
N ARG A 135 -19.55 20.73 -11.81
CA ARG A 135 -19.28 19.30 -12.04
C ARG A 135 -20.17 18.36 -11.25
N CYS A 136 -20.96 18.88 -10.32
CA CYS A 136 -21.90 18.10 -9.51
C CYS A 136 -23.19 17.76 -10.26
N ARG A 137 -23.11 16.93 -11.31
CA ARG A 137 -24.27 16.44 -12.05
C ARG A 137 -24.64 15.04 -11.57
N PHE A 138 -25.89 14.85 -11.12
CA PHE A 138 -26.36 13.55 -10.65
C PHE A 138 -26.23 12.49 -11.76
N GLY A 139 -25.63 11.34 -11.43
CA GLY A 139 -25.31 10.28 -12.39
C GLY A 139 -24.04 10.52 -13.23
N GLU A 140 -23.40 11.68 -13.09
CA GLU A 140 -22.16 12.07 -13.79
C GLU A 140 -21.20 12.79 -12.83
N TRP A 141 -21.16 12.37 -11.57
CA TRP A 141 -20.26 12.98 -10.60
C TRP A 141 -18.80 12.71 -10.99
N PRO A 142 -17.90 13.69 -10.78
CA PRO A 142 -16.49 13.44 -10.96
C PRO A 142 -16.04 12.40 -9.93
N THR A 143 -14.94 11.72 -10.25
CA THR A 143 -14.41 10.64 -9.41
C THR A 143 -12.98 10.91 -8.97
N HIS A 144 -12.67 10.44 -7.77
CA HIS A 144 -11.30 10.27 -7.30
C HIS A 144 -10.76 8.91 -7.74
N SER A 145 -9.45 8.89 -8.02
CA SER A 145 -8.73 7.67 -8.36
C SER A 145 -7.99 7.15 -7.14
N TRP A 146 -8.24 5.90 -6.76
CA TRP A 146 -7.56 5.20 -5.67
C TRP A 146 -7.01 3.88 -6.19
N THR A 147 -5.80 3.51 -5.78
CA THR A 147 -5.30 2.14 -5.95
C THR A 147 -4.45 1.79 -4.75
N VAL A 148 -4.63 0.56 -4.26
CA VAL A 148 -3.71 -0.09 -3.33
C VAL A 148 -3.10 -1.32 -3.99
N ALA A 149 -1.80 -1.54 -3.80
CA ALA A 149 -1.17 -2.80 -4.14
C ALA A 149 -0.06 -3.14 -3.16
N TYR A 150 0.23 -4.43 -3.01
CA TYR A 150 1.38 -4.91 -2.25
C TYR A 150 2.16 -5.93 -3.06
N ALA A 151 3.44 -6.07 -2.71
CA ALA A 151 4.36 -7.01 -3.34
C ALA A 151 5.51 -7.40 -2.39
N PRO A 152 6.13 -8.57 -2.57
CA PRO A 152 5.61 -9.72 -3.33
C PRO A 152 4.24 -10.21 -2.82
N TYR A 153 3.53 -11.00 -3.62
CA TYR A 153 2.22 -11.52 -3.26
C TYR A 153 2.26 -12.52 -2.11
N ASP A 154 3.19 -13.48 -2.19
CA ASP A 154 3.27 -14.59 -1.24
C ASP A 154 3.94 -14.18 0.09
N ASP A 155 4.88 -13.24 0.03
CA ASP A 155 5.57 -12.67 1.20
C ASP A 155 5.65 -11.14 1.05
N PRO A 156 4.58 -10.41 1.38
CA PRO A 156 4.51 -8.97 1.18
C PRO A 156 5.50 -8.19 2.03
N GLU A 157 6.32 -7.35 1.38
CA GLU A 157 7.27 -6.49 2.09
C GLU A 157 6.90 -5.00 2.02
N ILE A 158 6.14 -4.59 0.99
CA ILE A 158 5.66 -3.23 0.82
C ILE A 158 4.21 -3.21 0.36
N ALA A 159 3.43 -2.29 0.93
CA ALA A 159 2.11 -1.90 0.44
C ALA A 159 2.12 -0.41 0.09
N VAL A 160 1.58 -0.08 -1.08
CA VAL A 160 1.50 1.30 -1.59
C VAL A 160 0.04 1.64 -1.83
N VAL A 161 -0.37 2.81 -1.35
CA VAL A 161 -1.67 3.41 -1.65
C VAL A 161 -1.43 4.72 -2.37
N ALA A 162 -2.04 4.89 -3.54
CA ALA A 162 -2.10 6.16 -4.23
C ALA A 162 -3.54 6.67 -4.27
N PHE A 163 -3.69 7.97 -3.98
CA PHE A 163 -4.94 8.70 -4.09
C PHE A 163 -4.70 9.94 -4.95
N ALA A 164 -5.52 10.10 -5.98
CA ALA A 164 -5.56 11.31 -6.79
C ALA A 164 -6.96 11.93 -6.73
N TYR A 165 -7.03 13.10 -6.09
CA TYR A 165 -8.22 13.95 -6.12
C TYR A 165 -8.56 14.29 -7.56
N ASN A 166 -9.85 14.16 -7.91
CA ASN A 166 -10.33 14.35 -9.28
C ASN A 166 -9.56 13.50 -10.33
N GLY A 167 -9.03 12.33 -9.93
CA GLY A 167 -8.19 11.50 -10.77
C GLY A 167 -8.92 10.58 -11.76
N GLY A 168 -10.25 10.53 -11.73
CA GLY A 168 -11.00 9.60 -12.58
C GLY A 168 -10.95 8.16 -12.06
N GLU A 169 -10.89 7.20 -12.98
CA GLU A 169 -10.85 5.77 -12.66
C GLU A 169 -9.61 5.37 -11.84
N GLY A 170 -9.75 4.44 -10.90
CA GLY A 170 -8.65 3.95 -10.06
C GLY A 170 -7.44 3.45 -10.85
N ALA A 171 -7.69 2.75 -11.97
CA ALA A 171 -6.63 2.17 -12.79
C ALA A 171 -5.92 3.18 -13.71
N SER A 172 -6.54 4.32 -14.03
CA SER A 172 -6.00 5.24 -15.05
C SER A 172 -4.93 6.18 -14.51
N VAL A 173 -5.03 6.59 -13.25
CA VAL A 173 -4.09 7.54 -12.61
C VAL A 173 -3.40 6.92 -11.41
N ALA A 174 -4.15 6.45 -10.41
CA ALA A 174 -3.55 5.88 -9.20
C ALA A 174 -2.82 4.56 -9.47
N GLY A 175 -3.31 3.72 -10.38
CA GLY A 175 -2.66 2.47 -10.79
C GLY A 175 -1.20 2.66 -11.25
N PRO A 176 -0.93 3.49 -12.27
CA PRO A 176 0.43 3.81 -12.70
C PRO A 176 1.32 4.39 -11.60
N ILE A 177 0.79 5.25 -10.72
CA ILE A 177 1.55 5.80 -9.58
C ILE A 177 2.01 4.68 -8.64
N VAL A 178 1.10 3.74 -8.34
CA VAL A 178 1.43 2.58 -7.50
C VAL A 178 2.50 1.70 -8.15
N ARG A 179 2.39 1.41 -9.46
CA ARG A 179 3.40 0.63 -10.18
C ARG A 179 4.77 1.29 -10.13
N LEU A 180 4.87 2.58 -10.46
CA LEU A 180 6.13 3.33 -10.46
C LEU A 180 6.78 3.36 -9.05
N ALA A 181 5.96 3.48 -8.00
CA ALA A 181 6.45 3.42 -6.63
C ALA A 181 7.02 2.03 -6.27
N LEU A 182 6.36 0.95 -6.71
CA LEU A 182 6.87 -0.41 -6.53
C LEU A 182 8.16 -0.61 -7.34
N GLU A 183 8.21 -0.20 -8.61
CA GLU A 183 9.43 -0.24 -9.44
C GLU A 183 10.60 0.46 -8.74
N ALA A 184 10.38 1.68 -8.24
CA ALA A 184 11.40 2.42 -7.50
C ALA A 184 11.86 1.68 -6.24
N TYR A 185 10.93 1.12 -5.46
CA TYR A 185 11.27 0.36 -4.25
C TYR A 185 12.17 -0.85 -4.57
N PHE A 186 11.78 -1.69 -5.53
CA PHE A 186 12.53 -2.90 -5.86
C PHE A 186 13.84 -2.63 -6.60
N CYS A 187 13.90 -1.56 -7.40
CA CYS A 187 15.15 -1.04 -7.95
C CYS A 187 16.12 -0.64 -6.82
N LEU A 188 15.67 0.19 -5.86
CA LEU A 188 16.52 0.61 -4.73
C LEU A 188 16.97 -0.57 -3.87
N LYS A 189 16.08 -1.54 -3.62
CA LYS A 189 16.43 -2.77 -2.90
C LYS A 189 17.51 -3.57 -3.62
N THR A 190 17.44 -3.66 -4.95
CA THR A 190 18.44 -4.35 -5.77
C THR A 190 19.79 -3.64 -5.71
N LEU A 191 19.80 -2.31 -5.80
CA LEU A 191 21.01 -1.49 -5.68
C LEU A 191 21.66 -1.62 -4.29
N ASP A 192 20.85 -1.63 -3.22
CA ASP A 192 21.34 -1.79 -1.85
C ASP A 192 21.90 -3.21 -1.62
N SER A 193 21.38 -4.23 -2.33
CA SER A 193 21.86 -5.62 -2.23
C SER A 193 23.10 -5.89 -3.10
N ASN A 194 23.24 -5.18 -4.23
CA ASN A 194 24.34 -5.32 -5.18
C ASN A 194 24.80 -3.93 -5.67
N PRO A 195 25.61 -3.21 -4.89
CA PRO A 195 26.12 -1.88 -5.25
C PRO A 195 27.07 -1.99 -6.46
N GLY A 196 26.51 -1.87 -7.66
CA GLY A 196 27.21 -2.03 -8.94
C GLY A 196 26.31 -2.50 -10.09
N SER A 197 25.11 -3.03 -9.80
CA SER A 197 24.14 -3.43 -10.82
C SER A 197 23.10 -2.34 -11.06
N LEU A 198 23.24 -1.56 -12.13
CA LEU A 198 22.15 -0.69 -12.64
C LEU A 198 21.11 -1.47 -13.46
N ALA A 199 21.32 -2.77 -13.68
CA ALA A 199 20.39 -3.58 -14.46
C ALA A 199 19.05 -3.71 -13.72
N GLY A 200 17.98 -3.17 -14.31
CA GLY A 200 16.60 -3.27 -13.82
C GLY A 200 15.99 -2.00 -13.22
N CYS A 201 16.66 -0.84 -13.35
CA CYS A 201 16.19 0.45 -12.84
C CYS A 201 15.85 1.48 -13.94
N ASP A 202 15.99 1.12 -15.21
CA ASP A 202 15.75 1.98 -16.39
C ASP A 202 14.39 1.73 -17.04
#